data_AF-A0A7H8HAS7-F1
#
_entry.id   AF-A0A7H8HAS7-F1
#
_cell.length_a   1.000
_cell.length_b   1.000
_cell.length_c   1.000
_cell.angle_alpha   90.00
_cell.angle_beta   90.00
_cell.angle_gamma   90.00
#
_symmetry.space_group_name_H-M   'P 1'
#
loop_
_entity.id
_entity.type
_entity.pdbx_description
1 polymer ?
#
loop_
_entity_poly.entity_id
_entity_poly.type
_entity_poly.pdbx_seq_one_letter_code
_entity_poly.pdbx_strand_id
1 'polypeptide(L)'
;MNESMDDAGCCLLSVAWKVAPLAEEPPGSRRGDLRRTVVSVCRTAGHGARDWAARHGEGAEAQYRPFLQLADVAHEIATLLLLVEDFLVPDLEREHRRWAEIEELTGRLTELSEWTAAFLLSGAPLRL
;
A
#
# COMPACT_ATOMS: atom_id res chain seq x y z
N MET A 1 17.47 8.11 2.09
CA MET A 1 16.93 7.99 0.73
C MET A 1 16.73 6.51 0.49
N ASN A 2 15.59 6.09 -0.06
CA ASN A 2 15.35 4.69 -0.40
C ASN A 2 15.85 4.50 -1.83
N GLU A 3 17.06 3.97 -1.97
CA GLU A 3 17.80 3.94 -3.25
C GLU A 3 17.95 2.52 -3.79
N SER A 4 17.18 1.57 -3.24
CA SER A 4 17.26 0.16 -3.62
C SER A 4 15.92 -0.55 -3.49
N MET A 5 15.84 -1.74 -4.11
CA MET A 5 14.71 -2.65 -3.97
C MET A 5 14.55 -3.16 -2.52
N ASP A 6 15.64 -3.39 -1.78
CA ASP A 6 15.54 -3.82 -0.37
C ASP A 6 14.99 -2.69 0.52
N ASP A 7 15.39 -1.43 0.27
CA ASP A 7 14.81 -0.27 0.95
C ASP A 7 13.32 -0.13 0.64
N ALA A 8 12.92 -0.28 -0.62
CA ALA A 8 11.53 -0.23 -1.03
C ALA A 8 10.71 -1.35 -0.34
N GLY A 9 11.28 -2.56 -0.26
CA GLY A 9 10.71 -3.65 0.50
C GLY A 9 10.55 -3.34 1.99
N CYS A 10 11.57 -2.74 2.61
CA CYS A 10 11.51 -2.30 4.01
C CYS A 10 10.45 -1.22 4.24
N CYS A 11 10.30 -0.26 3.32
CA CYS A 11 9.25 0.75 3.38
C CYS A 11 7.85 0.14 3.34
N LEU A 12 7.59 -0.78 2.40
CA LEU A 12 6.31 -1.48 2.31
C LEU A 12 5.99 -2.26 3.59
N LEU A 13 6.98 -2.97 4.17
CA LEU A 13 6.78 -3.69 5.42
C LEU A 13 6.53 -2.75 6.61
N SER A 14 7.20 -1.59 6.64
CA SER A 14 6.95 -0.55 7.63
C SER A 14 5.54 0.03 7.53
N VAL A 15 5.05 0.28 6.31
CA VAL A 15 3.66 0.70 6.07
C VAL A 15 2.71 -0.39 6.55
N ALA A 16 2.88 -1.64 6.12
CA ALA A 16 2.05 -2.75 6.55
C ALA A 16 1.97 -2.89 8.09
N TRP A 17 3.09 -2.70 8.78
CA TRP A 17 3.13 -2.71 10.24
C TRP A 17 2.31 -1.55 10.85
N LYS A 18 2.44 -0.34 10.31
CA LYS A 18 1.70 0.85 10.79
C LYS A 18 0.19 0.75 10.54
N VAL A 19 -0.21 0.13 9.45
CA VAL A 19 -1.64 0.00 9.06
C VAL A 19 -2.32 -1.18 9.75
N ALA A 20 -1.55 -2.16 10.22
CA ALA A 20 -2.09 -3.32 10.89
C ALA A 20 -3.01 -2.90 12.06
N PRO A 21 -4.24 -3.44 12.12
CA PRO A 21 -5.19 -3.03 13.14
C PRO A 21 -4.66 -3.40 14.54
N LEU A 22 -4.71 -2.44 15.48
CA LEU A 22 -4.32 -2.64 16.87
C LEU A 22 -5.35 -3.47 17.65
N ALA A 23 -6.60 -3.54 17.16
CA ALA A 23 -7.70 -4.28 17.73
C ALA A 23 -8.56 -4.89 16.60
N GLU A 24 -9.29 -5.97 16.89
CA GLU A 24 -10.23 -6.54 15.92
C GLU A 24 -11.31 -5.50 15.56
N GLU A 25 -11.39 -5.16 14.28
CA GLU A 25 -12.50 -4.35 13.76
C GLU A 25 -13.73 -5.23 13.52
N PRO A 26 -14.95 -4.67 13.67
CA PRO A 26 -16.17 -5.42 13.42
C PRO A 26 -16.17 -6.09 12.03
N PRO A 27 -16.64 -7.35 11.93
CA PRO A 27 -16.74 -8.02 10.64
C PRO A 27 -17.67 -7.23 9.71
N GLY A 28 -17.25 -7.05 8.45
CA GLY A 28 -17.99 -6.27 7.46
C GLY A 28 -17.81 -4.76 7.55
N SER A 29 -16.93 -4.24 8.42
CA SER A 29 -16.52 -2.83 8.35
C SER A 29 -15.75 -2.57 7.07
N ARG A 30 -16.26 -1.66 6.23
CA ARG A 30 -15.60 -1.18 5.01
C ARG A 30 -14.17 -0.69 5.29
N ARG A 31 -13.98 0.05 6.38
CA ARG A 31 -12.67 0.52 6.85
C ARG A 31 -11.73 -0.65 7.16
N GLY A 32 -12.24 -1.65 7.89
CA GLY A 32 -11.47 -2.82 8.28
C GLY A 32 -11.08 -3.72 7.12
N ASP A 33 -12.00 -3.91 6.17
CA ASP A 33 -11.71 -4.62 4.92
C ASP A 33 -10.59 -3.93 4.14
N LEU A 34 -10.68 -2.61 3.96
CA LEU A 34 -9.65 -1.86 3.24
C LEU A 34 -8.29 -1.88 3.96
N ARG A 35 -8.26 -1.74 5.29
CA ARG A 35 -7.02 -1.88 6.07
C ARG A 35 -6.37 -3.24 5.87
N ARG A 36 -7.16 -4.33 5.91
CA ARG A 36 -6.64 -5.68 5.66
C ARG A 36 -6.07 -5.81 4.25
N THR A 37 -6.74 -5.25 3.25
CA THR A 37 -6.24 -5.22 1.87
C THR A 37 -4.90 -4.50 1.77
N VAL A 38 -4.79 -3.27 2.31
CA VAL A 38 -3.53 -2.50 2.31
C VAL A 38 -2.41 -3.27 2.99
N VAL A 39 -2.66 -3.85 4.18
CA VAL A 39 -1.67 -4.66 4.91
C VAL A 39 -1.22 -5.85 4.07
N SER A 40 -2.16 -6.57 3.46
CA SER A 40 -1.87 -7.76 2.64
C SER A 40 -1.00 -7.41 1.43
N VAL A 41 -1.37 -6.35 0.69
CA VAL A 41 -0.63 -5.87 -0.49
C VAL A 41 0.78 -5.46 -0.10
N CYS A 42 0.93 -4.60 0.92
CA CYS A 42 2.23 -4.12 1.36
C CYS A 42 3.12 -5.24 1.93
N ARG A 43 2.56 -6.22 2.67
CA ARG A 43 3.34 -7.38 3.14
C ARG A 43 3.85 -8.23 1.97
N THR A 44 2.96 -8.54 1.03
CA THR A 44 3.28 -9.40 -0.11
C THR A 44 4.34 -8.75 -1.00
N ALA A 45 4.11 -7.50 -1.41
CA ALA A 45 5.06 -6.76 -2.23
C ALA A 45 6.38 -6.50 -1.48
N GLY A 46 6.32 -6.19 -0.18
CA GLY A 46 7.49 -5.93 0.65
C GLY A 46 8.39 -7.16 0.79
N HIS A 47 7.81 -8.33 1.11
CA HIS A 47 8.59 -9.58 1.15
C HIS A 47 9.11 -9.98 -0.23
N GLY A 48 8.30 -9.81 -1.28
CA GLY A 48 8.71 -10.09 -2.66
C GLY A 48 9.88 -9.23 -3.12
N ALA A 49 9.84 -7.92 -2.84
CA ALA A 49 10.93 -6.99 -3.17
C ALA A 49 12.24 -7.40 -2.49
N ARG A 50 12.20 -7.79 -1.21
CA ARG A 50 13.40 -8.21 -0.46
C ARG A 50 13.97 -9.54 -0.95
N ASP A 51 13.12 -10.51 -1.23
CA ASP A 51 13.55 -11.79 -1.82
C ASP A 51 14.14 -11.57 -3.22
N TRP A 52 13.53 -10.70 -4.02
CA TRP A 52 14.08 -10.30 -5.32
C TRP A 52 15.45 -9.64 -5.17
N ALA A 53 15.60 -8.69 -4.24
CA ALA A 53 16.85 -7.98 -3.99
C ALA A 53 17.96 -8.93 -3.53
N ALA A 54 17.64 -9.90 -2.66
CA ALA A 54 18.59 -10.91 -2.22
C ALA A 54 19.14 -11.79 -3.36
N ARG A 55 18.38 -11.93 -4.46
CA ARG A 55 18.77 -12.75 -5.63
C ARG A 55 19.43 -11.95 -6.75
N HIS A 56 19.06 -10.68 -6.91
CA HIS A 56 19.42 -9.86 -8.07
C HIS A 56 20.24 -8.60 -7.73
N GLY A 57 20.44 -8.30 -6.44
CA GLY A 57 21.11 -7.09 -5.96
C GLY A 57 20.16 -5.91 -5.79
N GLU A 58 20.69 -4.70 -5.76
CA GLU A 58 19.96 -3.47 -5.41
C GLU A 58 18.81 -3.14 -6.37
N GLY A 59 18.95 -3.52 -7.65
CA GLY A 59 18.01 -3.13 -8.71
C GLY A 59 18.18 -1.68 -9.16
N ALA A 60 17.75 -1.38 -10.38
CA ALA A 60 17.73 -0.03 -10.92
C ALA A 60 16.55 0.79 -10.36
N GLU A 61 16.64 2.12 -10.41
CA GLU A 61 15.56 3.02 -9.96
C GLU A 61 14.21 2.71 -10.61
N ALA A 62 14.20 2.45 -11.92
CA ALA A 62 12.99 2.08 -12.64
C ALA A 62 12.34 0.78 -12.11
N GLN A 63 13.11 -0.07 -11.42
CA GLN A 63 12.63 -1.32 -10.83
C GLN A 63 12.07 -1.11 -9.42
N TYR A 64 12.72 -0.32 -8.57
CA TYR A 64 12.24 -0.14 -7.18
C TYR A 64 11.24 1.01 -7.02
N ARG A 65 11.19 1.97 -7.94
CA ARG A 65 10.31 3.15 -7.85
C ARG A 65 8.81 2.79 -7.78
N PRO A 66 8.27 1.82 -8.56
CA PRO A 66 6.88 1.41 -8.42
C PRO A 66 6.54 0.82 -7.05
N PHE A 67 7.49 0.17 -6.38
CA PHE A 67 7.31 -0.33 -5.02
C PHE A 67 7.26 0.82 -4.00
N LEU A 68 8.06 1.86 -4.20
CA LEU A 68 7.99 3.08 -3.39
C LEU A 68 6.66 3.82 -3.59
N GLN A 69 6.21 3.96 -4.85
CA GLN A 69 4.90 4.55 -5.16
C GLN A 69 3.76 3.75 -4.51
N LEU A 70 3.86 2.41 -4.50
CA LEU A 70 2.89 1.55 -3.81
C LEU A 70 2.88 1.82 -2.31
N ALA A 71 4.05 2.01 -1.68
CA ALA A 71 4.16 2.35 -0.27
C ALA A 71 3.55 3.73 0.04
N ASP A 72 3.78 4.73 -0.83
CA ASP A 72 3.23 6.08 -0.69
C ASP A 72 1.70 6.06 -0.76
N VAL A 73 1.13 5.42 -1.78
CA VAL A 73 -0.33 5.28 -1.94
C VAL A 73 -0.94 4.55 -0.75
N ALA A 74 -0.32 3.46 -0.30
CA ALA A 74 -0.78 2.72 0.87
C ALA A 74 -0.74 3.56 2.15
N HIS A 75 0.30 4.39 2.32
CA HIS A 75 0.41 5.30 3.45
C HIS A 75 -0.64 6.42 3.41
N GLU A 76 -0.94 6.94 2.23
CA GLU A 76 -1.98 7.95 2.03
C GLU A 76 -3.37 7.40 2.35
N ILE A 77 -3.71 6.22 1.83
CA ILE A 77 -4.95 5.50 2.18
C ILE A 77 -5.06 5.34 3.69
N ALA A 78 -4.00 4.85 4.34
CA ALA A 78 -3.99 4.66 5.78
C ALA A 78 -4.23 5.95 6.55
N THR A 79 -3.63 7.05 6.09
CA THR A 79 -3.80 8.38 6.69
C THR A 79 -5.24 8.86 6.56
N LEU A 80 -5.86 8.70 5.39
CA LEU A 80 -7.26 9.08 5.18
C LEU A 80 -8.22 8.20 5.99
N LEU A 81 -7.92 6.92 6.19
CA LEU A 81 -8.73 6.02 7.02
C LEU A 81 -8.72 6.38 8.51
N LEU A 82 -7.73 7.16 8.99
CA LEU A 82 -7.76 7.74 10.34
C LEU A 82 -8.68 8.97 10.43
N LEU A 83 -9.02 9.57 9.29
CA LEU A 83 -9.88 10.75 9.21
C LEU A 83 -11.33 10.41 8.90
N VAL A 84 -11.64 9.13 8.74
CA VAL A 84 -12.99 8.63 8.48
C VAL A 84 -13.55 8.03 9.78
N GLU A 85 -14.82 8.32 10.07
CA GLU A 85 -15.61 7.81 11.22
C GLU A 85 -15.21 8.29 12.63
N ASP A 86 -14.12 9.05 12.81
CA ASP A 86 -13.69 9.55 14.13
C ASP A 86 -14.21 10.98 14.46
N PHE A 87 -15.43 11.33 14.02
CA PHE A 87 -16.00 12.67 14.25
C PHE A 87 -17.05 12.70 15.37
N LEU A 88 -16.89 13.65 16.30
CA LEU A 88 -17.89 13.95 17.34
C LEU A 88 -19.18 14.56 16.78
N VAL A 89 -19.11 15.18 15.60
CA VAL A 89 -20.25 15.76 14.87
C VAL A 89 -20.28 15.16 13.47
N PRO A 90 -21.36 14.46 13.06
CA PRO A 90 -21.46 13.88 11.73
C PRO A 90 -21.45 14.97 10.64
N ASP A 91 -20.52 14.87 9.69
CA ASP A 91 -20.49 15.66 8.45
C ASP A 91 -20.42 14.68 7.26
N LEU A 92 -21.61 14.30 6.78
CA LEU A 92 -21.77 13.29 5.74
C LEU A 92 -21.17 13.71 4.40
N GLU A 93 -21.16 15.02 4.08
CA GLU A 93 -20.54 15.49 2.84
C GLU A 93 -19.01 15.36 2.89
N ARG A 94 -18.41 15.71 4.03
CA ARG A 94 -16.97 15.52 4.24
C ARG A 94 -16.60 14.04 4.20
N GLU A 95 -17.39 13.20 4.84
CA GLU A 95 -17.19 11.76 4.84
C GLU A 95 -17.28 11.18 3.41
N HIS A 96 -18.31 11.55 2.64
CA HIS A 96 -18.42 11.14 1.23
C HIS A 96 -17.22 11.58 0.39
N ARG A 97 -16.75 12.83 0.54
CA ARG A 97 -15.55 13.32 -0.17
C ARG A 97 -14.30 12.51 0.18
N ARG A 98 -14.12 12.16 1.46
CA ARG A 98 -13.00 11.34 1.92
C ARG A 98 -13.07 9.91 1.37
N TRP A 99 -14.25 9.32 1.35
CA TRP A 99 -14.42 8.01 0.74
C TRP A 99 -14.15 8.01 -0.76
N ALA A 100 -14.56 9.05 -1.49
CA ALA A 100 -14.25 9.18 -2.92
C ALA A 100 -12.73 9.25 -3.18
N GLU A 101 -12.00 10.00 -2.36
CA GLU A 101 -10.53 10.09 -2.43
C GLU A 101 -9.86 8.74 -2.11
N ILE A 102 -10.36 8.03 -1.09
CA ILE A 102 -9.90 6.68 -0.75
C ILE A 102 -10.16 5.69 -1.89
N GLU A 103 -11.31 5.77 -2.56
CA GLU A 103 -11.65 4.92 -3.70
C GLU A 103 -10.70 5.12 -4.87
N GLU A 104 -10.36 6.37 -5.20
CA GLU A 104 -9.38 6.71 -6.25
C GLU A 104 -8.00 6.12 -5.92
N LEU A 105 -7.54 6.31 -4.68
CA LEU A 105 -6.26 5.76 -4.23
C LEU A 105 -6.27 4.23 -4.19
N THR A 106 -7.41 3.61 -3.87
CA THR A 106 -7.56 2.14 -3.88
C THR A 106 -7.44 1.58 -5.30
N GLY A 107 -7.96 2.30 -6.30
CA GLY A 107 -7.73 1.99 -7.72
C GLY A 107 -6.24 1.97 -8.06
N ARG A 108 -5.53 3.05 -7.70
CA ARG A 108 -4.07 3.17 -7.91
C ARG A 108 -3.26 2.11 -7.16
N LEU A 109 -3.66 1.78 -5.93
CA LEU A 109 -3.07 0.71 -5.13
C LEU A 109 -3.19 -0.63 -5.86
N THR A 110 -4.37 -0.91 -6.42
CA THR A 110 -4.65 -2.15 -7.16
C THR A 110 -3.74 -2.24 -8.39
N GLU A 111 -3.69 -1.19 -9.21
CA GLU A 111 -2.84 -1.14 -10.41
C GLU A 111 -1.35 -1.37 -10.07
N LEU A 112 -0.82 -0.64 -9.09
CA LEU A 112 0.57 -0.79 -8.65
C LEU A 112 0.84 -2.18 -8.07
N SER A 113 -0.12 -2.76 -7.35
CA SER A 113 0.01 -4.11 -6.80
C SER A 113 0.07 -5.17 -7.91
N GLU A 114 -0.73 -5.02 -8.97
CA GLU A 114 -0.70 -5.92 -10.13
C GLU A 114 0.61 -5.81 -10.89
N TRP A 115 1.11 -4.58 -11.10
CA TRP A 115 2.38 -4.37 -11.81
C TRP A 115 3.58 -4.93 -11.04
N THR A 116 3.66 -4.63 -9.75
CA THR A 116 4.73 -5.14 -8.88
C THR A 116 4.66 -6.66 -8.75
N ALA A 117 3.47 -7.25 -8.65
CA ALA A 117 3.29 -8.70 -8.66
C ALA A 117 3.73 -9.32 -10.00
N ALA A 118 3.35 -8.74 -11.13
CA ALA A 118 3.76 -9.22 -12.45
C ALA A 118 5.28 -9.17 -12.63
N PHE A 119 5.93 -8.08 -12.19
CA PHE A 119 7.39 -7.96 -12.18
C PHE A 119 8.04 -9.07 -11.34
N LEU A 120 7.55 -9.30 -10.12
CA LEU A 120 8.11 -10.32 -9.22
C LEU A 120 7.92 -11.75 -9.76
N LEU A 121 6.80 -12.04 -10.42
CA LEU A 121 6.45 -13.38 -10.90
C LEU A 121 7.13 -13.74 -12.22
N SER A 122 7.24 -12.80 -13.15
CA SER A 122 7.67 -13.09 -14.53
C SER A 122 8.77 -12.17 -15.06
N GLY A 123 9.27 -11.23 -14.26
CA GLY A 123 10.21 -10.20 -14.72
C GLY A 123 9.56 -9.24 -15.72
N ALA A 124 8.22 -9.17 -15.75
CA ALA A 124 7.50 -8.26 -16.64
C ALA A 124 8.01 -6.82 -16.43
N PRO A 125 8.19 -6.04 -17.51
CA PRO A 125 8.64 -4.67 -17.38
C PRO A 125 7.64 -3.86 -16.57
N LEU A 126 8.14 -3.14 -15.57
CA LEU A 126 7.32 -2.20 -14.81
C LEU A 126 6.94 -1.02 -15.70
N ARG A 127 5.70 -0.59 -15.56
CA ARG A 127 5.18 0.61 -16.22
C ARG A 127 5.40 1.79 -15.27
N LEU A 128 6.01 2.85 -15.77
CA LEU A 128 6.23 4.12 -15.06
C LEU A 128 5.15 5.12 -15.43
#